data_AF-Q88MA4-F1
#
_entry.id   AF-Q88MA4-F1
#
_cell.length_a   1.000
_cell.length_b   1.000
_cell.length_c   1.000
_cell.angle_alpha   90.00
_cell.angle_beta   90.00
_cell.angle_gamma   90.00
#
_symmetry.space_group_name_H-M   'P 1'
#
loop_
_entity.id
_entity.type
_entity.pdbx_description
1 polymer ?
#
loop_
_entity_poly.entity_id
_entity_poly.type
_entity_poly.pdbx_seq_one_letter_code
_entity_poly.pdbx_strand_id
1 'polypeptide(L)'
;MVKMARFAFLSLAALLAACSSRAPAPAPVVQPQVTYSQPSPSPIADDVLIRAIGLVGTPYRWGGNTPDSGFDCSGLIKYVYRDAAGISLPRSTREMIVMRAPTVDASSLQSGDLVFFATSGGSQVSHAGIYVGDGRFVHAPSTGGTVRLDYLSNSYWAKAYLQAKRVIPQGHLAQNP
;
A
#
# COMPACT_ATOMS: atom_id res chain seq x y z
N MET A 1 -86.67 -47.81 -20.19
CA MET A 1 -85.67 -48.14 -19.16
C MET A 1 -84.32 -48.32 -19.83
N VAL A 2 -83.23 -48.03 -19.10
CA VAL A 2 -81.79 -48.18 -19.43
C VAL A 2 -81.03 -46.89 -19.86
N LYS A 3 -80.69 -46.12 -18.82
CA LYS A 3 -79.34 -45.68 -18.37
C LYS A 3 -78.38 -44.90 -19.30
N MET A 4 -78.09 -43.69 -18.82
CA MET A 4 -76.88 -42.88 -19.02
C MET A 4 -75.59 -43.61 -18.65
N ALA A 5 -74.50 -43.31 -19.38
CA ALA A 5 -73.10 -43.20 -18.92
C ALA A 5 -72.19 -43.03 -20.17
N ARG A 6 -71.06 -42.33 -20.21
CA ARG A 6 -70.36 -41.27 -19.46
C ARG A 6 -68.97 -41.18 -20.15
N PHE A 7 -68.32 -40.01 -20.17
CA PHE A 7 -66.91 -39.78 -20.53
C PHE A 7 -66.54 -39.86 -22.03
N ALA A 8 -65.66 -39.03 -22.60
CA ALA A 8 -64.78 -38.01 -22.06
C ALA A 8 -64.52 -36.95 -23.16
N PHE A 9 -64.49 -35.68 -22.76
CA PHE A 9 -63.87 -34.60 -23.52
C PHE A 9 -62.36 -34.89 -23.61
N LEU A 10 -61.85 -35.15 -24.82
CA LEU A 10 -60.42 -35.00 -25.12
C LEU A 10 -60.25 -33.79 -26.04
N SER A 11 -59.98 -32.67 -25.39
CA SER A 11 -59.37 -31.49 -25.97
C SER A 11 -57.95 -31.84 -26.41
N LEU A 12 -57.61 -31.60 -27.67
CA LEU A 12 -56.22 -31.31 -28.02
C LEU A 12 -56.17 -30.38 -29.23
N ALA A 13 -56.25 -29.09 -28.93
CA ALA A 13 -55.98 -28.01 -29.87
C ALA A 13 -54.50 -28.04 -30.23
N ALA A 14 -54.18 -28.73 -31.32
CA ALA A 14 -52.90 -28.59 -31.99
C ALA A 14 -52.93 -27.34 -32.88
N LEU A 15 -51.76 -26.69 -33.00
CA LEU A 15 -51.40 -25.61 -33.94
C LEU A 15 -51.47 -24.17 -33.41
N LEU A 16 -50.62 -23.86 -32.42
CA LEU A 16 -49.96 -22.56 -32.32
C LEU A 16 -48.46 -22.81 -32.22
N ALA A 17 -47.83 -23.12 -33.36
CA ALA A 17 -46.38 -23.05 -33.49
C ALA A 17 -45.98 -21.57 -33.50
N ALA A 18 -45.63 -21.07 -32.31
CA ALA A 18 -45.09 -19.74 -32.11
C ALA A 18 -43.76 -19.61 -32.87
N CYS A 19 -43.71 -18.75 -33.87
CA CYS A 19 -42.48 -18.25 -34.47
C CYS A 19 -41.74 -17.38 -33.44
N SER A 20 -41.02 -17.98 -32.50
CA SER A 20 -40.10 -17.27 -31.61
C SER A 20 -38.76 -17.10 -32.34
N SER A 21 -38.66 -16.05 -33.15
CA SER A 21 -37.39 -15.61 -33.69
C SER A 21 -36.56 -15.02 -32.54
N ARG A 22 -35.57 -15.77 -32.05
CA ARG A 22 -34.55 -15.21 -31.14
C ARG A 22 -33.76 -14.13 -31.90
N ALA A 23 -33.79 -12.90 -31.43
CA ALA A 23 -32.85 -11.88 -31.85
C ALA A 23 -31.42 -12.36 -31.51
N PRO A 24 -30.43 -12.19 -32.42
CA PRO A 24 -29.03 -12.47 -32.09
C PRO A 24 -28.61 -11.63 -30.88
N ALA A 25 -27.82 -12.21 -29.97
CA ALA A 25 -27.28 -11.46 -28.85
C ALA A 25 -26.47 -10.26 -29.40
N PRO A 26 -26.62 -9.05 -28.81
CA PRO A 26 -25.80 -7.92 -29.20
C PRO A 26 -24.32 -8.28 -29.04
N ALA A 27 -23.50 -7.86 -30.00
CA ALA A 27 -22.07 -8.09 -29.95
C ALA A 27 -21.50 -7.57 -28.61
N PRO A 28 -20.58 -8.29 -27.97
CA PRO A 28 -19.96 -7.81 -26.74
C PRO A 28 -19.34 -6.44 -27.00
N VAL A 29 -19.77 -5.44 -26.24
CA VAL A 29 -19.16 -4.11 -26.25
C VAL A 29 -17.74 -4.28 -25.72
N VAL A 30 -16.75 -4.24 -26.61
CA VAL A 30 -15.33 -4.20 -26.25
C VAL A 30 -15.08 -2.86 -25.58
N GLN A 31 -15.20 -2.82 -24.25
CA GLN A 31 -14.79 -1.66 -23.49
C GLN A 31 -13.27 -1.52 -23.62
N PRO A 32 -12.75 -0.30 -23.91
CA PRO A 32 -11.32 -0.06 -23.88
C PRO A 32 -10.80 -0.52 -22.51
N GLN A 33 -9.91 -1.51 -22.50
CA GLN A 33 -9.22 -1.89 -21.28
C GLN A 33 -8.37 -0.68 -20.89
N VAL A 34 -8.81 0.07 -19.88
CA VAL A 34 -7.98 1.07 -19.24
C VAL A 34 -6.87 0.29 -18.55
N THR A 35 -5.74 0.13 -19.22
CA THR A 35 -4.50 -0.30 -18.56
C THR A 35 -4.13 0.79 -17.59
N TYR A 36 -4.57 0.64 -16.33
CA TYR A 36 -3.93 1.30 -15.22
C TYR A 36 -2.50 0.77 -15.22
N SER A 37 -1.57 1.52 -15.80
CA SER A 37 -0.14 1.30 -15.63
C SER A 37 0.13 1.41 -14.13
N GLN A 38 0.06 0.28 -13.43
CA GLN A 38 0.61 0.19 -12.10
C GLN A 38 2.07 0.60 -12.27
N PRO A 39 2.52 1.69 -11.62
CA PRO A 39 3.90 2.07 -11.74
C PRO A 39 4.76 0.86 -11.32
N SER A 40 5.63 0.42 -12.22
CA SER A 40 6.58 -0.64 -11.90
C SER A 40 7.35 -0.24 -10.65
N PRO A 41 7.58 -1.17 -9.70
CA PRO A 41 8.39 -0.90 -8.52
C PRO A 41 9.70 -0.24 -8.93
N SER A 42 10.06 0.86 -8.26
CA SER A 42 11.37 1.48 -8.48
C SER A 42 12.43 0.54 -7.91
N PRO A 43 13.46 0.11 -8.68
CA PRO A 43 14.54 -0.72 -8.14
C PRO A 43 15.20 -0.11 -6.90
N ILE A 44 15.30 1.23 -6.86
CA ILE A 44 15.81 1.98 -5.70
C ILE A 44 14.90 1.81 -4.47
N ALA A 45 13.58 1.74 -4.66
CA ALA A 45 12.65 1.48 -3.57
C ALA A 45 12.81 0.05 -3.01
N ASP A 46 13.10 -0.91 -3.88
CA ASP A 46 13.39 -2.30 -3.47
C ASP A 46 14.72 -2.38 -2.70
N ASP A 47 15.75 -1.65 -3.12
CA ASP A 47 17.03 -1.56 -2.39
C ASP A 47 16.83 -0.92 -1.00
N VAL A 48 16.04 0.15 -0.93
CA VAL A 48 15.67 0.80 0.35
C VAL A 48 14.93 -0.17 1.26
N LEU A 49 14.01 -0.96 0.71
CA LEU A 49 13.26 -1.98 1.43
C LEU A 49 14.17 -3.07 1.99
N ILE A 50 14.98 -3.69 1.12
CA ILE A 50 15.94 -4.74 1.50
C ILE A 50 16.87 -4.21 2.58
N ARG A 51 17.36 -2.99 2.42
CA ARG A 51 18.27 -2.39 3.38
C ARG A 51 17.59 -2.09 4.71
N ALA A 52 16.36 -1.58 4.72
CA ALA A 52 15.62 -1.33 5.94
C ALA A 52 15.35 -2.64 6.70
N ILE A 53 14.89 -3.68 6.00
CA ILE A 53 14.60 -5.00 6.59
C ILE A 53 15.89 -5.64 7.14
N GLY A 54 17.01 -5.54 6.44
CA GLY A 54 18.29 -6.09 6.89
C GLY A 54 18.82 -5.47 8.20
N LEU A 55 18.29 -4.32 8.62
CA LEU A 55 18.66 -3.66 9.88
C LEU A 55 17.73 -4.02 11.04
N VAL A 56 16.69 -4.82 10.82
CA VAL A 56 15.82 -5.33 11.88
C VAL A 56 16.64 -6.09 12.93
N GLY A 57 16.36 -5.84 14.20
CA GLY A 57 17.13 -6.34 15.33
C GLY A 57 18.23 -5.38 15.82
N THR A 58 18.63 -4.39 15.02
CA THR A 58 19.64 -3.41 15.46
C THR A 58 19.12 -2.61 16.67
N PRO A 59 19.92 -2.42 17.75
CA PRO A 59 19.46 -1.72 18.94
C PRO A 59 19.04 -0.27 18.68
N TYR A 60 18.01 0.19 19.39
CA TYR A 60 17.72 1.61 19.44
C TYR A 60 18.78 2.34 20.27
N ARG A 61 19.26 3.48 19.77
CA ARG A 61 20.05 4.47 20.53
C ARG A 61 19.65 5.88 20.15
N TRP A 62 19.34 6.71 21.15
CA TRP A 62 19.08 8.14 20.91
C TRP A 62 20.30 8.80 20.24
N GLY A 63 20.09 9.47 19.12
CA GLY A 63 21.18 10.04 18.33
C GLY A 63 21.89 9.04 17.41
N GLY A 64 21.66 7.74 17.59
CA GLY A 64 22.29 6.66 16.83
C GLY A 64 21.94 6.71 15.35
N ASN A 65 22.93 6.41 14.50
CA ASN A 65 22.84 6.58 13.05
C ASN A 65 23.70 5.58 12.26
N THR A 66 24.17 4.50 12.89
CA THR A 66 24.93 3.42 12.24
C THR A 66 24.51 2.05 12.80
N PRO A 67 24.72 0.94 12.06
CA PRO A 67 24.40 -0.39 12.56
C PRO A 67 25.14 -0.73 13.87
N ASP A 68 26.43 -0.42 13.94
CA ASP A 68 27.27 -0.74 15.11
C ASP A 68 26.89 0.07 16.35
N SER A 69 26.58 1.36 16.16
CA SER A 69 26.16 2.22 17.27
C SER A 69 24.69 2.05 17.64
N GLY A 70 23.89 1.38 16.82
CA GLY A 70 22.43 1.44 16.88
C GLY A 70 21.83 2.71 16.27
N PHE A 71 20.50 2.76 16.23
CA PHE A 71 19.73 3.80 15.53
C PHE A 71 18.68 4.49 16.40
N ASP A 72 18.42 5.77 16.16
CA ASP A 72 17.09 6.35 16.40
C ASP A 72 16.24 6.34 15.12
N CYS A 73 14.97 6.72 15.22
CA CYS A 73 14.02 6.63 14.11
C CYS A 73 14.51 7.37 12.86
N SER A 74 14.97 8.61 13.03
CA SER A 74 15.48 9.44 11.94
C SER A 74 16.90 9.05 11.49
N GLY A 75 17.73 8.54 12.38
CA GLY A 75 19.06 8.00 12.08
C GLY A 75 18.97 6.77 11.20
N LEU A 76 18.01 5.87 11.48
CA LEU A 76 17.71 4.72 10.63
C LEU A 76 17.30 5.15 9.22
N ILE A 77 16.32 6.06 9.12
CA ILE A 77 15.83 6.57 7.83
C ILE A 77 16.97 7.18 7.03
N LYS A 78 17.72 8.12 7.62
CA LYS A 78 18.84 8.79 6.94
C LYS A 78 19.89 7.79 6.47
N TYR A 79 20.22 6.79 7.29
CA TYR A 79 21.20 5.76 6.95
C TYR A 79 20.75 4.89 5.77
N VAL A 80 19.52 4.39 5.81
CA VAL A 80 18.95 3.55 4.75
C VAL A 80 18.92 4.29 3.41
N TYR A 81 18.38 5.52 3.37
CA TYR A 81 18.27 6.27 2.12
C TYR A 81 19.62 6.70 1.55
N ARG A 82 20.57 7.08 2.41
CA ARG A 82 21.92 7.44 1.95
C ARG A 82 22.59 6.25 1.28
N ASP A 83 22.47 5.08 1.86
CA ASP A 83 23.22 3.89 1.42
C ASP A 83 22.58 3.16 0.25
N ALA A 84 21.25 2.99 0.28
CA ALA A 84 20.52 2.27 -0.75
C ALA A 84 20.14 3.15 -1.96
N ALA A 85 19.94 4.47 -1.73
CA ALA A 85 19.46 5.38 -2.77
C ALA A 85 20.41 6.55 -3.07
N GLY A 86 21.51 6.72 -2.32
CA GLY A 86 22.38 7.90 -2.43
C GLY A 86 21.71 9.20 -1.98
N ILE A 87 20.53 9.15 -1.36
CA ILE A 87 19.74 10.33 -0.99
C ILE A 87 20.09 10.79 0.42
N SER A 88 20.63 12.00 0.55
CA SER A 88 20.90 12.61 1.85
C SER A 88 19.65 13.29 2.41
N LEU A 89 19.04 12.66 3.42
CA LEU A 89 17.91 13.24 4.15
C LEU A 89 18.34 14.13 5.33
N PRO A 90 17.48 15.06 5.77
CA PRO A 90 17.66 15.81 7.03
C PRO A 90 17.88 14.89 8.23
N ARG A 91 18.42 15.41 9.35
CA ARG A 91 18.72 14.57 10.52
C ARG A 91 17.49 14.34 11.39
N SER A 92 16.53 15.27 11.43
CA SER A 92 15.38 15.19 12.32
C SER A 92 14.08 14.86 11.57
N THR A 93 13.16 14.17 12.25
CA THR A 93 11.81 13.92 11.74
C THR A 93 11.03 15.21 11.49
N ARG A 94 11.29 16.26 12.27
CA ARG A 94 10.71 17.61 12.11
C ARG A 94 11.10 18.27 10.80
N GLU A 95 12.34 18.09 10.35
CA GLU A 95 12.78 18.58 9.05
C GLU A 95 12.25 17.70 7.92
N MET A 96 12.26 16.37 8.10
CA MET A 96 11.79 15.42 7.09
C MET A 96 10.30 15.58 6.78
N ILE A 97 9.44 15.85 7.78
CA ILE A 97 8.00 15.95 7.54
C ILE A 97 7.63 17.19 6.70
N VAL A 98 8.41 18.28 6.79
CA VAL A 98 8.20 19.53 6.04
C VAL A 98 9.09 19.67 4.81
N MET A 99 9.95 18.69 4.53
CA MET A 99 10.87 18.75 3.40
C MET A 99 10.11 18.82 2.06
N ARG A 100 10.79 19.34 1.04
CA ARG A 100 10.26 19.42 -0.32
C ARG A 100 10.21 18.03 -0.97
N ALA A 101 9.16 17.30 -0.67
CA ALA A 101 8.80 16.02 -1.26
C ALA A 101 7.26 15.92 -1.35
N PRO A 102 6.71 15.22 -2.35
CA PRO A 102 5.27 14.98 -2.45
C PRO A 102 4.70 14.37 -1.16
N THR A 103 3.60 14.94 -0.67
CA THR A 103 2.79 14.30 0.38
C THR A 103 1.98 13.17 -0.26
N VAL A 104 1.86 12.05 0.43
CA VAL A 104 1.18 10.85 -0.06
C VAL A 104 0.00 10.52 0.85
N ASP A 105 -1.16 10.25 0.24
CA ASP A 105 -2.33 9.74 0.95
C ASP A 105 -2.07 8.31 1.46
N ALA A 106 -2.62 7.97 2.63
CA ALA A 106 -2.41 6.66 3.24
C ALA A 106 -2.84 5.48 2.33
N SER A 107 -3.85 5.69 1.47
CA SER A 107 -4.32 4.71 0.49
C SER A 107 -3.41 4.55 -0.74
N SER A 108 -2.46 5.47 -0.94
CA SER A 108 -1.56 5.52 -2.09
C SER A 108 -0.10 5.26 -1.72
N LEU A 109 0.14 4.75 -0.51
CA LEU A 109 1.47 4.42 -0.02
C LEU A 109 2.17 3.39 -0.91
N GLN A 110 3.45 3.64 -1.15
CA GLN A 110 4.35 2.77 -1.89
C GLN A 110 5.58 2.49 -1.04
N SER A 111 6.21 1.32 -1.26
CA SER A 111 7.46 0.97 -0.59
C SER A 111 8.49 2.08 -0.77
N GLY A 112 9.19 2.43 0.32
CA GLY A 112 10.10 3.56 0.32
C GLY A 112 9.42 4.93 0.47
N ASP A 113 8.13 5.00 0.82
CA ASP A 113 7.54 6.23 1.39
C ASP A 113 7.93 6.36 2.87
N LEU A 114 8.14 7.58 3.34
CA LEU A 114 8.33 7.87 4.76
C LEU A 114 6.99 8.12 5.42
N VAL A 115 6.71 7.45 6.53
CA VAL A 115 5.50 7.63 7.35
C VAL A 115 5.85 8.34 8.65
N PHE A 116 5.03 9.31 9.05
CA PHE A 116 5.27 10.18 10.20
C PHE A 116 4.16 10.10 11.24
N PHE A 117 4.53 10.17 12.53
CA PHE A 117 3.61 9.96 13.64
C PHE A 117 3.82 10.96 14.79
N ALA A 118 2.75 11.24 15.54
CA ALA A 118 2.72 11.99 16.79
C ALA A 118 2.60 11.05 18.02
N THR A 119 3.60 10.18 18.22
CA THR A 119 3.62 9.20 19.32
C THR A 119 3.80 9.82 20.71
N SER A 120 4.36 11.02 20.80
CA SER A 120 4.44 11.81 22.04
C SER A 120 3.15 12.57 22.37
N GLY A 121 2.08 12.38 21.59
CA GLY A 121 0.81 13.10 21.72
C GLY A 121 0.78 14.45 20.99
N GLY A 122 -0.43 15.01 20.86
CA GLY A 122 -0.68 16.25 20.14
C GLY A 122 -0.62 16.08 18.62
N SER A 123 -0.22 17.14 17.91
CA SER A 123 -0.17 17.21 16.44
C SER A 123 1.24 17.30 15.87
N GLN A 124 2.26 17.31 16.72
CA GLN A 124 3.65 17.46 16.30
C GLN A 124 4.29 16.10 16.04
N VAL A 125 5.09 16.02 14.97
CA VAL A 125 5.86 14.82 14.67
C VAL A 125 6.85 14.53 15.80
N SER A 126 6.84 13.27 16.23
CA SER A 126 7.75 12.73 17.26
C SER A 126 8.37 11.40 16.82
N HIS A 127 7.83 10.76 15.78
CA HIS A 127 8.35 9.51 15.26
C HIS A 127 8.21 9.41 13.74
N ALA A 128 9.01 8.55 13.12
CA ALA A 128 8.91 8.23 11.70
C ALA A 128 9.38 6.80 11.42
N GLY A 129 9.03 6.29 10.23
CA GLY A 129 9.49 5.01 9.71
C GLY A 129 9.47 4.96 8.18
N ILE A 130 9.97 3.86 7.63
CA ILE A 130 10.01 3.59 6.19
C ILE A 130 8.89 2.59 5.89
N TYR A 131 7.95 2.96 5.03
CA TYR A 131 6.90 2.04 4.58
C TYR A 131 7.50 0.95 3.69
N VAL A 132 7.15 -0.31 3.98
CA VAL A 132 7.74 -1.50 3.35
C VAL A 132 6.70 -2.38 2.63
N GLY A 133 5.53 -1.81 2.32
CA GLY A 133 4.44 -2.53 1.66
C GLY A 133 3.51 -3.23 2.65
N ASP A 134 2.34 -3.64 2.15
CA ASP A 134 1.31 -4.41 2.89
C ASP A 134 0.90 -3.82 4.24
N GLY A 135 0.83 -2.49 4.34
CA GLY A 135 0.47 -1.83 5.60
C GLY A 135 1.57 -1.88 6.66
N ARG A 136 2.79 -2.31 6.33
CA ARG A 136 3.91 -2.45 7.26
C ARG A 136 4.92 -1.33 7.09
N PHE A 137 5.63 -1.01 8.16
CA PHE A 137 6.74 -0.07 8.14
C PHE A 137 7.87 -0.53 9.07
N VAL A 138 9.11 -0.21 8.69
CA VAL A 138 10.32 -0.44 9.50
C VAL A 138 10.66 0.83 10.25
N HIS A 139 11.00 0.71 11.52
CA HIS A 139 11.35 1.84 12.38
C HIS A 139 12.23 1.42 13.56
N ALA A 140 12.95 2.39 14.16
CA ALA A 140 13.64 2.24 15.43
C ALA A 140 12.81 2.92 16.54
N PRO A 141 12.08 2.16 17.39
CA PRO A 141 10.92 2.64 18.16
C PRO A 141 11.27 3.50 19.38
N SER A 142 12.15 3.03 20.26
CA SER A 142 12.45 3.67 21.54
C SER A 142 13.57 2.94 22.29
N THR A 143 14.12 3.59 23.32
CA THR A 143 15.15 3.03 24.22
C THR A 143 14.74 1.66 24.77
N GLY A 144 15.68 0.71 24.76
CA GLY A 144 15.44 -0.68 25.17
C GLY A 144 14.83 -1.56 24.07
N GLY A 145 14.35 -0.97 22.97
CA GLY A 145 13.90 -1.69 21.80
C GLY A 145 14.97 -1.87 20.73
N THR A 146 14.55 -2.50 19.64
CA THR A 146 15.34 -2.73 18.42
C THR A 146 14.55 -2.26 17.20
N VAL A 147 15.26 -2.04 16.08
CA VAL A 147 14.64 -1.86 14.77
C VAL A 147 13.72 -3.04 14.49
N ARG A 148 12.49 -2.78 14.06
CA ARG A 148 11.48 -3.82 13.83
C ARG A 148 10.47 -3.40 12.76
N LEU A 149 9.61 -4.33 12.40
CA LEU A 149 8.40 -4.05 11.62
C LEU A 149 7.22 -3.85 12.57
N ASP A 150 6.38 -2.88 12.25
CA ASP A 150 5.05 -2.71 12.83
C ASP A 150 4.02 -2.51 11.71
N TYR A 151 2.74 -2.71 12.02
CA TYR A 151 1.63 -2.46 11.10
C TYR A 151 1.02 -1.08 11.34
N LEU A 152 0.75 -0.33 10.27
CA LEU A 152 0.01 0.94 10.31
C LEU A 152 -1.40 0.77 10.88
N SER A 153 -2.00 -0.41 10.71
CA SER A 153 -3.33 -0.75 11.24
C SER A 153 -3.36 -1.01 12.74
N ASN A 154 -2.20 -1.15 13.40
CA ASN A 154 -2.15 -1.23 14.86
C ASN A 154 -2.75 0.05 15.46
N SER A 155 -3.68 -0.09 16.41
CA SER A 155 -4.43 1.03 16.97
C SER A 155 -3.54 2.14 17.55
N TYR A 156 -2.36 1.80 18.06
CA TYR A 156 -1.37 2.78 18.52
C TYR A 156 -0.84 3.64 17.36
N TRP A 157 -0.39 3.02 16.27
CA TRP A 157 0.16 3.70 15.10
C TRP A 157 -0.91 4.43 14.29
N ALA A 158 -2.08 3.81 14.11
CA ALA A 158 -3.21 4.40 13.41
C ALA A 158 -3.68 5.71 14.06
N LYS A 159 -3.77 5.75 15.39
CA LYS A 159 -4.15 6.98 16.13
C LYS A 159 -3.09 8.08 16.04
N ALA A 160 -1.83 7.72 15.88
CA ALA A 160 -0.71 8.66 15.86
C ALA A 160 -0.32 9.12 14.45
N TYR A 161 -0.86 8.51 13.39
CA TYR A 161 -0.47 8.79 12.00
C TYR A 161 -0.75 10.26 11.63
N LEU A 162 0.25 10.91 11.04
CA LEU A 162 0.15 12.30 10.58
C LEU A 162 0.03 12.38 9.07
N GLN A 163 1.07 11.95 8.36
CA GLN A 163 1.14 11.97 6.90
C GLN A 163 2.29 11.09 6.40
N ALA A 164 2.42 10.99 5.08
CA ALA A 164 3.56 10.37 4.43
C ALA A 164 4.21 11.27 3.38
N LYS A 165 5.49 11.01 3.09
CA LYS A 165 6.27 11.68 2.05
C LYS A 165 6.89 10.67 1.08
N ARG A 166 6.76 10.91 -0.22
CA ARG A 166 7.45 10.15 -1.26
C ARG A 166 8.79 10.77 -1.58
N VAL A 167 9.87 10.13 -1.16
CA VAL A 167 11.23 10.63 -1.39
C VAL A 167 11.77 10.18 -2.75
N ILE A 168 11.42 8.96 -3.18
CA ILE A 168 11.88 8.38 -4.45
C ILE A 168 10.82 8.70 -5.52
N PRO A 169 11.11 9.56 -6.51
CA PRO A 169 10.17 9.85 -7.58
C PRO A 169 9.95 8.64 -8.48
N GLN A 170 8.72 8.52 -8.97
CA GLN A 170 8.34 7.62 -10.06
C GLN A 170 9.14 8.02 -11.32
N GLY A 171 10.03 7.15 -11.81
CA GLY A 171 10.80 7.38 -13.04
C GLY A 171 12.30 7.66 -12.91
N HIS A 172 12.93 7.47 -11.73
CA HIS A 172 14.40 7.48 -11.58
C HIS A 172 15.12 6.27 -12.25
N LEU A 173 14.61 5.79 -13.39
CA LEU A 173 15.07 4.61 -14.12
C LEU A 173 16.17 4.88 -15.16
N ALA A 174 16.72 6.10 -15.22
CA ALA A 174 17.57 6.51 -16.34
C ALA A 174 18.91 7.17 -15.96
N GLN A 175 19.45 6.92 -14.76
CA GLN A 175 20.73 7.54 -14.35
C GLN A 175 21.72 6.59 -13.65
N ASN A 176 21.82 5.34 -14.09
CA ASN A 176 23.05 4.58 -13.89
C ASN A 176 23.72 4.41 -15.27
N PRO A 177 24.88 5.04 -15.52
CA PRO A 177 25.70 4.77 -16.71
C PRO A 177 26.26 3.34 -16.71
#